data_AF-A0A521Z828-F1
#
_entry.id   AF-A0A521Z828-F1
#
_cell.length_a   1.000
_cell.length_b   1.000
_cell.length_c   1.000
_cell.angle_alpha   90.00
_cell.angle_beta   90.00
_cell.angle_gamma   90.00
#
_symmetry.space_group_name_H-M   'P 1'
#
loop_
_entity.id
_entity.type
_entity.pdbx_description
1 polymer ?
#
loop_
_entity_poly.entity_id
_entity_poly.type
_entity_poly.pdbx_seq_one_letter_code
_entity_poly.pdbx_strand_id
1 'polypeptide(L)'
;MKKLPQTAGLAQLSTHPSNEYAEGAQRIKSSIILRPGKGAEFHPLLGGEQFLFFEGRRPNYQTGALYFGGTDEQPFLVSVRGQLKDVLERDGEQALFEALKPDFIKWSEEEFGHEHTRRQGDIFAYPVLSEDGEPVCMFDAFQETFFESHPYYGMQSMGESRRGWHSLFGTRHLLDGDIVEVVESPRHDPRNTRVVRLLATGTIHAPDHAPLVLDTPHMLAQAVNLAPHVPPSLID
;
A
#
# COMPACT_ATOMS: atom_id res chain seq x y z
N MET A 1 -22.43 -11.07 15.18
CA MET A 1 -21.22 -11.46 14.42
C MET A 1 -20.96 -12.94 14.66
N LYS A 2 -20.61 -13.73 13.64
CA LYS A 2 -20.06 -15.09 13.87
C LYS A 2 -18.79 -14.95 14.73
N LYS A 3 -18.43 -16.00 15.48
CA LYS A 3 -17.20 -16.01 16.29
C LYS A 3 -16.02 -15.67 15.38
N LEU A 4 -15.30 -14.59 15.70
CA LEU A 4 -14.08 -14.20 14.97
C LEU A 4 -13.06 -15.34 15.03
N PRO A 5 -12.33 -15.61 13.94
CA PRO A 5 -11.26 -16.59 13.99
C PRO A 5 -10.19 -16.13 14.99
N GLN A 6 -9.50 -17.10 15.59
CA GLN A 6 -8.43 -16.81 16.55
C GLN A 6 -7.14 -16.37 15.85
N THR A 7 -7.02 -16.63 14.55
CA THR A 7 -5.87 -16.29 13.74
C THR A 7 -6.26 -15.82 12.33
N ALA A 8 -5.36 -15.08 11.70
CA ALA A 8 -5.30 -14.88 10.25
C ALA A 8 -3.87 -15.16 9.79
N GLY A 9 -3.66 -16.32 9.16
CA GLY A 9 -2.33 -16.94 8.99
C GLY A 9 -1.54 -16.98 10.31
N LEU A 10 -0.42 -16.28 10.41
CA LEU A 10 0.40 -16.22 11.64
C LEU A 10 -0.05 -15.15 12.64
N ALA A 11 -0.99 -14.26 12.28
CA ALA A 11 -1.46 -13.20 13.15
C ALA A 11 -2.42 -13.76 14.19
N GLN A 12 -2.18 -13.47 15.47
CA GLN A 12 -3.14 -13.77 16.53
C GLN A 12 -4.20 -12.68 16.58
N LEU A 13 -5.46 -13.06 16.39
CA LEU A 13 -6.58 -12.14 16.44
C LEU A 13 -7.22 -12.17 17.83
N SER A 14 -7.39 -10.99 18.41
CA SER A 14 -8.18 -10.82 19.62
C SER A 14 -9.16 -9.67 19.45
N THR A 15 -10.25 -9.74 20.20
CA THR A 15 -11.19 -8.64 20.30
C THR A 15 -11.09 -8.01 21.67
N HIS A 16 -10.99 -6.69 21.72
CA HIS A 16 -11.22 -5.98 22.95
C HIS A 16 -12.61 -5.35 22.91
N PRO A 17 -13.52 -5.66 23.86
CA PRO A 17 -14.74 -4.88 24.01
C PRO A 17 -14.34 -3.42 24.28
N SER A 18 -15.04 -2.49 23.64
CA SER A 18 -14.72 -1.08 23.64
C SER A 18 -14.71 -0.51 25.07
N ASN A 19 -13.53 -0.33 25.67
CA ASN A 19 -13.36 0.69 26.70
C ASN A 19 -13.18 2.03 25.99
N GLU A 20 -13.85 3.06 26.49
CA GLU A 20 -14.15 4.36 25.87
C GLU A 20 -12.94 5.23 25.44
N TYR A 21 -11.70 4.73 25.55
CA TYR A 21 -10.50 5.57 25.51
C TYR A 21 -9.35 5.11 24.61
N ALA A 22 -9.54 4.14 23.71
CA ALA A 22 -8.42 3.74 22.84
C ALA A 22 -8.74 3.69 21.34
N GLU A 23 -7.76 4.16 20.57
CA GLU A 23 -7.73 4.31 19.12
C GLU A 23 -7.96 2.97 18.41
N GLY A 24 -8.86 2.95 17.40
CA GLY A 24 -8.97 1.96 16.30
C GLY A 24 -8.76 0.45 16.53
N ALA A 25 -8.78 -0.32 15.44
CA ALA A 25 -8.06 -1.59 15.42
C ALA A 25 -6.55 -1.32 15.41
N GLN A 26 -5.75 -2.18 16.04
CA GLN A 26 -4.31 -1.97 16.19
C GLN A 26 -3.53 -3.28 16.09
N ARG A 27 -2.28 -3.19 15.62
CA ARG A 27 -1.33 -4.29 15.64
C ARG A 27 -0.26 -4.07 16.70
N ILE A 28 -0.02 -5.08 17.54
CA ILE A 28 1.06 -5.13 18.53
C ILE A 28 1.88 -6.39 18.29
N LYS A 29 3.07 -6.24 17.70
CA LYS A 29 3.92 -7.36 17.29
C LYS A 29 3.11 -8.34 16.42
N SER A 30 2.98 -9.59 16.86
CA SER A 30 2.27 -10.66 16.17
C SER A 30 0.74 -10.68 16.42
N SER A 31 0.25 -9.78 17.27
CA SER A 31 -1.16 -9.75 17.65
C SER A 31 -1.88 -8.59 16.98
N ILE A 32 -3.06 -8.85 16.43
CA ILE A 32 -3.97 -7.85 15.92
C ILE A 32 -5.19 -7.79 16.84
N ILE A 33 -5.46 -6.59 17.35
CA ILE A 33 -6.59 -6.31 18.23
C ILE A 33 -7.66 -5.61 17.41
N LEU A 34 -8.76 -6.32 17.16
CA LEU A 34 -9.94 -5.80 16.47
C LEU A 34 -10.95 -5.27 17.49
N ARG A 35 -11.75 -4.27 17.10
CA ARG A 35 -12.76 -3.65 17.97
C ARG A 35 -14.13 -3.63 17.33
N PRO A 36 -14.84 -4.76 17.29
CA PRO A 36 -16.13 -4.84 16.59
C PRO A 36 -17.18 -3.92 17.24
N GLY A 37 -17.66 -2.94 16.46
CA GLY A 37 -18.83 -2.14 16.76
C GLY A 37 -20.14 -2.80 16.29
N LYS A 38 -21.23 -2.03 16.30
CA LYS A 38 -22.53 -2.53 15.82
C LYS A 38 -22.48 -2.69 14.31
N GLY A 39 -22.74 -3.90 13.84
CA GLY A 39 -22.66 -4.23 12.41
C GLY A 39 -21.24 -4.47 11.91
N ALA A 40 -20.30 -4.80 12.80
CA ALA A 40 -18.97 -5.22 12.38
C ALA A 40 -19.01 -6.50 11.53
N GLU A 41 -18.16 -6.53 10.51
CA GLU A 41 -18.03 -7.63 9.56
C GLU A 41 -16.56 -8.03 9.43
N PHE A 42 -16.32 -9.32 9.25
CA PHE A 42 -14.99 -9.87 9.03
C PHE A 42 -15.05 -10.76 7.80
N HIS A 43 -14.20 -10.43 6.82
CA HIS A 43 -14.13 -11.09 5.54
C HIS A 43 -12.75 -11.74 5.41
N PRO A 44 -12.63 -13.08 5.55
CA PRO A 44 -11.37 -13.76 5.33
C PRO A 44 -10.98 -13.70 3.84
N LEU A 45 -9.68 -13.55 3.59
CA LEU A 45 -9.06 -13.48 2.26
C LEU A 45 -7.89 -14.48 2.23
N LEU A 46 -7.50 -14.93 1.04
CA LEU A 46 -6.43 -15.88 0.75
C LEU A 46 -6.48 -17.09 1.67
N GLY A 47 -7.63 -17.77 1.68
CA GLY A 47 -7.83 -18.94 2.53
C GLY A 47 -7.78 -18.67 4.05
N GLY A 48 -7.85 -17.39 4.46
CA GLY A 48 -7.78 -16.96 5.86
C GLY A 48 -6.40 -16.48 6.31
N GLU A 49 -5.44 -16.33 5.40
CA GLU A 49 -4.15 -15.70 5.69
C GLU A 49 -4.28 -14.18 5.84
N GLN A 50 -5.18 -13.59 5.07
CA GLN A 50 -5.48 -12.16 5.10
C GLN A 50 -6.95 -11.93 5.42
N PHE A 51 -7.32 -10.68 5.70
CA PHE A 51 -8.70 -10.32 5.98
C PHE A 51 -8.99 -8.85 5.70
N LEU A 52 -10.26 -8.58 5.43
CA LEU A 52 -10.86 -7.25 5.48
C LEU A 52 -11.81 -7.19 6.69
N PHE A 53 -11.59 -6.22 7.58
CA PHE A 53 -12.40 -6.03 8.77
C PHE A 53 -13.11 -4.68 8.72
N PHE A 54 -14.44 -4.73 8.63
CA PHE A 54 -15.29 -3.55 8.78
C PHE A 54 -15.69 -3.43 10.24
N GLU A 55 -15.31 -2.31 10.85
CA GLU A 55 -15.51 -2.12 12.29
C GLU A 55 -16.97 -1.91 12.68
N GLY A 56 -17.84 -1.56 11.72
CA GLY A 56 -19.22 -1.20 11.99
C GLY A 56 -19.35 0.19 12.62
N ARG A 57 -20.57 0.58 12.99
CA ARG A 57 -20.83 1.90 13.59
C ARG A 57 -20.46 1.89 15.07
N ARG A 58 -19.69 2.90 15.49
CA ARG A 58 -19.42 3.22 16.90
C ARG A 58 -20.43 4.27 17.41
N PRO A 59 -20.73 4.32 18.72
CA PRO A 59 -21.73 5.25 19.28
C PRO A 59 -21.54 6.73 18.92
N ASN A 60 -20.31 7.15 18.59
CA ASN A 60 -19.94 8.55 18.29
C ASN A 60 -19.42 8.78 16.86
N TYR A 61 -19.46 7.77 15.98
CA TYR A 61 -18.93 7.88 14.61
C TYR A 61 -20.00 7.48 13.60
N GLN A 62 -20.20 8.32 12.58
CA GLN A 62 -21.20 8.07 11.53
C GLN A 62 -20.79 6.91 10.60
N THR A 63 -19.49 6.68 10.43
CA THR A 63 -18.91 5.63 9.59
C THR A 63 -17.92 4.78 10.38
N GLY A 64 -17.93 3.47 10.12
CA GLY A 64 -16.93 2.55 10.66
C GLY A 64 -15.64 2.60 9.86
N ALA A 65 -14.51 2.35 10.51
CA ALA A 65 -13.24 2.15 9.81
C ALA A 65 -13.22 0.79 9.09
N LEU A 66 -12.49 0.73 7.97
CA LEU A 66 -12.22 -0.49 7.24
C LEU A 66 -10.73 -0.78 7.35
N TYR A 67 -10.38 -2.02 7.71
CA TYR A 67 -9.01 -2.44 7.90
C TYR A 67 -8.69 -3.62 7.00
N PHE A 68 -7.51 -3.60 6.38
CA PHE A 68 -6.94 -4.73 5.69
C PHE A 68 -5.74 -5.24 6.51
N GLY A 69 -5.69 -6.54 6.79
CA GLY A 69 -4.68 -7.11 7.67
C GLY A 69 -4.52 -8.61 7.47
N GLY A 70 -3.66 -9.20 8.29
CA GLY A 70 -3.35 -10.64 8.25
C GLY A 70 -1.85 -10.86 8.10
N THR A 71 -1.46 -11.92 7.41
CA THR A 71 -0.06 -12.29 7.21
C THR A 71 0.20 -12.76 5.79
N ASP A 72 1.18 -12.16 5.15
CA ASP A 72 1.93 -12.73 4.03
C ASP A 72 3.20 -13.43 4.56
N GLU A 73 4.02 -12.72 5.36
CA GLU A 73 5.22 -13.25 6.04
C GLU A 73 5.17 -12.96 7.56
N GLN A 74 4.59 -11.82 7.96
CA GLN A 74 4.37 -11.42 9.35
C GLN A 74 3.06 -10.62 9.48
N PRO A 75 2.50 -10.47 10.70
CA PRO A 75 1.25 -9.75 10.91
C PRO A 75 1.33 -8.28 10.46
N PHE A 76 0.37 -7.84 9.67
CA PHE A 76 0.17 -6.43 9.29
C PHE A 76 -1.29 -6.00 9.53
N LEU A 77 -1.48 -4.70 9.66
CA LEU A 77 -2.81 -4.08 9.74
C LEU A 77 -2.71 -2.66 9.23
N VAL A 78 -3.49 -2.34 8.20
CA VAL A 78 -3.58 -1.00 7.60
C VAL A 78 -5.03 -0.56 7.49
N SER A 79 -5.28 0.73 7.66
CA SER A 79 -6.61 1.32 7.45
C SER A 79 -6.79 1.59 5.95
N VAL A 80 -7.97 1.28 5.41
CA VAL A 80 -8.29 1.42 4.00
C VAL A 80 -9.61 2.16 3.78
N ARG A 81 -9.83 2.67 2.57
CA ARG A 81 -11.05 3.39 2.20
C ARG A 81 -12.24 2.43 2.07
N GLY A 82 -13.42 2.90 2.50
CA GLY A 82 -14.66 2.12 2.52
C GLY A 82 -15.06 1.47 1.20
N GLN A 83 -14.70 2.08 0.06
CA GLN A 83 -15.00 1.57 -1.28
C GLN A 83 -14.45 0.15 -1.55
N LEU A 84 -13.41 -0.28 -0.84
CA LEU A 84 -12.87 -1.64 -1.01
C LEU A 84 -13.84 -2.73 -0.53
N LYS A 85 -14.72 -2.43 0.43
CA LYS A 85 -15.77 -3.37 0.84
C LYS A 85 -16.73 -3.64 -0.32
N ASP A 86 -17.17 -2.58 -0.99
CA ASP A 86 -18.10 -2.69 -2.11
C ASP A 86 -17.48 -3.45 -3.30
N VAL A 87 -16.18 -3.25 -3.56
CA VAL A 87 -15.43 -4.03 -4.57
C VAL A 87 -15.40 -5.51 -4.22
N LEU A 88 -15.08 -5.86 -2.97
CA LEU A 88 -15.06 -7.25 -2.52
C LEU A 88 -16.43 -7.92 -2.65
N GLU A 89 -17.50 -7.22 -2.24
CA GLU A 89 -18.86 -7.77 -2.26
C GLU A 89 -19.43 -7.93 -3.67
N ARG A 90 -19.09 -7.01 -4.58
CA ARG A 90 -19.62 -7.01 -5.95
C ARG A 90 -18.78 -7.86 -6.90
N ASP A 91 -17.46 -7.70 -6.85
CA ASP A 91 -16.53 -8.18 -7.88
C ASP A 91 -15.59 -9.27 -7.35
N GLY A 92 -15.62 -9.53 -6.04
CA GLY A 92 -14.87 -10.61 -5.41
C GLY A 92 -13.44 -10.24 -5.00
N GLU A 93 -12.74 -11.25 -4.49
CA GLU A 93 -11.43 -11.11 -3.85
C GLU A 93 -10.32 -10.67 -4.82
N GLN A 94 -10.29 -11.21 -6.04
CA GLN A 94 -9.30 -10.81 -7.04
C GLN A 94 -9.41 -9.31 -7.37
N ALA A 95 -10.65 -8.82 -7.52
CA ALA A 95 -10.91 -7.40 -7.79
C ALA A 95 -10.52 -6.50 -6.61
N LEU A 96 -10.66 -6.97 -5.37
CA LEU A 96 -10.17 -6.27 -4.19
C LEU A 96 -8.65 -6.06 -4.24
N PHE A 97 -7.88 -7.12 -4.56
CA PHE A 97 -6.43 -7.01 -4.67
C PHE A 97 -6.01 -6.10 -5.82
N GLU A 98 -6.72 -6.16 -6.94
CA GLU A 98 -6.52 -5.26 -8.07
C GLU A 98 -6.82 -3.81 -7.69
N ALA A 99 -7.87 -3.56 -6.90
CA ALA A 99 -8.22 -2.23 -6.41
C ALA A 99 -7.21 -1.64 -5.40
N LEU A 100 -6.28 -2.44 -4.86
CA LEU A 100 -5.18 -1.98 -4.02
C LEU A 100 -3.94 -1.55 -4.83
N LYS A 101 -3.81 -1.98 -6.09
CA LYS A 101 -2.66 -1.63 -6.93
C LYS A 101 -2.70 -0.17 -7.37
N PRO A 102 -1.56 0.55 -7.28
CA PRO A 102 -1.40 1.86 -7.91
C PRO A 102 -1.61 1.82 -9.41
N ASP A 103 -2.16 2.90 -9.98
CA ASP A 103 -2.55 2.93 -11.40
C ASP A 103 -1.39 2.64 -12.36
N PHE A 104 -0.17 3.11 -12.07
CA PHE A 104 0.98 2.79 -12.92
C PHE A 104 1.40 1.32 -12.84
N ILE A 105 1.20 0.64 -11.70
CA ILE A 105 1.46 -0.80 -11.60
C ILE A 105 0.52 -1.52 -12.56
N LYS A 106 -0.77 -1.16 -12.55
CA LYS A 106 -1.77 -1.74 -13.46
C LYS A 106 -1.41 -1.52 -14.91
N TRP A 107 -1.09 -0.27 -15.26
CA TRP A 107 -0.66 0.08 -16.61
C TRP A 107 0.60 -0.71 -17.03
N SER A 108 1.60 -0.80 -16.16
CA SER A 108 2.84 -1.54 -16.47
C SER A 108 2.57 -3.04 -16.64
N GLU A 109 1.69 -3.62 -15.82
CA GLU A 109 1.28 -5.01 -15.95
C GLU A 109 0.48 -5.28 -17.24
N GLU A 110 -0.35 -4.33 -17.68
CA GLU A 110 -1.12 -4.41 -18.92
C GLU A 110 -0.20 -4.36 -20.16
N GLU A 111 0.84 -3.52 -20.14
CA GLU A 111 1.78 -3.35 -21.25
C GLU A 111 2.85 -4.45 -21.29
N PHE A 112 3.43 -4.79 -20.13
CA PHE A 112 4.64 -5.62 -20.06
C PHE A 112 4.47 -6.93 -19.27
N GLY A 113 3.31 -7.18 -18.66
CA GLY A 113 3.00 -8.43 -17.98
C GLY A 113 3.03 -8.39 -16.45
N HIS A 114 2.26 -9.27 -15.82
CA HIS A 114 2.08 -9.32 -14.35
C HIS A 114 3.24 -9.99 -13.59
N GLU A 115 4.02 -10.83 -14.27
CA GLU A 115 5.12 -11.62 -13.69
C GLU A 115 6.26 -10.75 -13.15
N HIS A 116 6.34 -9.50 -13.58
CA HIS A 116 7.35 -8.54 -13.19
C HIS A 116 7.02 -7.79 -11.90
N THR A 117 5.74 -7.76 -11.49
CA THR A 117 5.33 -7.06 -10.28
C THR A 117 5.79 -7.80 -9.05
N ARG A 118 6.55 -7.10 -8.21
CA ARG A 118 6.95 -7.57 -6.90
C ARG A 118 6.24 -6.76 -5.82
N ARG A 119 5.94 -7.41 -4.70
CA ARG A 119 5.25 -6.78 -3.58
C ARG A 119 5.91 -7.19 -2.26
N GLN A 120 6.03 -6.24 -1.35
CA GLN A 120 6.41 -6.47 0.04
C GLN A 120 5.47 -5.63 0.92
N GLY A 121 4.55 -6.30 1.64
CA GLY A 121 3.54 -5.62 2.45
C GLY A 121 2.61 -4.72 1.63
N ASP A 122 2.71 -3.41 1.83
CA ASP A 122 1.96 -2.38 1.11
C ASP A 122 2.77 -1.69 0.00
N ILE A 123 4.01 -2.11 -0.26
CA ILE A 123 4.85 -1.55 -1.33
C ILE A 123 4.83 -2.48 -2.54
N PHE A 124 4.55 -1.90 -3.70
CA PHE A 124 4.71 -2.50 -5.02
C PHE A 124 6.00 -1.99 -5.65
N ALA A 125 6.70 -2.89 -6.35
CA ALA A 125 7.89 -2.61 -7.13
C ALA A 125 7.71 -3.21 -8.52
N TYR A 126 7.86 -2.40 -9.56
CA TYR A 126 7.82 -2.85 -10.95
C TYR A 126 9.12 -2.42 -11.65
N PRO A 127 9.84 -3.32 -12.34
CA PRO A 127 11.06 -2.95 -13.05
C PRO A 127 10.75 -1.98 -14.17
N VAL A 128 11.60 -0.98 -14.39
CA VAL A 128 11.48 -0.14 -15.58
C VAL A 128 12.08 -0.90 -16.75
N LEU A 129 11.26 -1.14 -17.77
CA LEU A 129 11.58 -1.92 -18.95
C LEU A 129 11.49 -1.04 -20.19
N SER A 130 12.33 -1.31 -21.18
CA SER A 130 12.24 -0.72 -22.51
C SER A 130 11.04 -1.28 -23.28
N GLU A 131 10.77 -0.73 -24.46
CA GLU A 131 9.74 -1.26 -25.39
C GLU A 131 9.94 -2.75 -25.72
N ASP A 132 11.19 -3.23 -25.74
CA ASP A 132 11.52 -4.63 -26.00
C ASP A 132 11.41 -5.52 -24.74
N GLY A 133 11.00 -4.97 -23.60
CA GLY A 133 10.86 -5.67 -22.32
C GLY A 133 12.18 -5.86 -21.56
N GLU A 134 13.24 -5.16 -21.95
CA GLU A 134 14.57 -5.30 -21.32
C GLU A 134 14.76 -4.26 -20.21
N PRO A 135 15.41 -4.60 -19.07
CA PRO A 135 15.66 -3.64 -18.02
C PRO A 135 16.55 -2.49 -18.49
N VAL A 136 16.09 -1.26 -18.28
CA VAL A 136 16.86 -0.07 -18.65
C VAL A 136 17.78 0.38 -17.53
N CYS A 137 18.79 1.18 -17.86
CA CYS A 137 19.64 1.77 -16.81
C CYS A 137 18.88 2.88 -16.07
N MET A 138 19.33 3.24 -14.87
CA MET A 138 18.68 4.24 -14.01
C MET A 138 18.49 5.60 -14.69
N PHE A 139 19.40 5.97 -15.58
CA PHE A 139 19.33 7.21 -16.36
C PHE A 139 18.31 7.13 -17.51
N ASP A 140 18.19 5.99 -18.17
CA ASP A 140 17.21 5.78 -19.24
C ASP A 140 15.81 5.61 -18.65
N ALA A 141 15.67 4.88 -17.52
CA ALA A 141 14.44 4.82 -16.72
C ALA A 141 13.96 6.22 -16.32
N PHE A 142 14.90 7.08 -15.93
CA PHE A 142 14.66 8.49 -15.60
C PHE A 142 14.11 9.27 -16.81
N GLN A 143 14.57 8.98 -18.03
CA GLN A 143 14.07 9.64 -19.23
C GLN A 143 12.72 9.08 -19.70
N GLU A 144 12.55 7.76 -19.72
CA GLU A 144 11.31 7.12 -20.20
C GLU A 144 10.11 7.44 -19.29
N THR A 145 10.30 7.37 -17.97
CA THR A 145 9.24 7.77 -17.01
C THR A 145 8.89 9.26 -17.09
N PHE A 146 9.78 10.12 -17.60
CA PHE A 146 9.57 11.56 -17.76
C PHE A 146 8.67 11.90 -18.95
N PHE A 147 8.72 11.12 -20.03
CA PHE A 147 8.02 11.45 -21.28
C PHE A 147 6.68 10.74 -21.47
N GLU A 148 6.48 9.57 -20.85
CA GLU A 148 5.27 8.75 -21.06
C GLU A 148 4.21 8.89 -19.96
N SER A 149 4.45 9.72 -18.94
CA SER A 149 3.45 9.97 -17.91
C SER A 149 2.14 10.49 -18.54
N HIS A 150 1.05 9.77 -18.28
CA HIS A 150 -0.32 9.94 -18.74
C HIS A 150 -0.70 11.35 -19.25
N PRO A 151 -1.55 11.48 -20.29
CA PRO A 151 -1.95 12.78 -20.87
C PRO A 151 -2.60 13.76 -19.87
N TYR A 152 -2.98 13.29 -18.68
CA TYR A 152 -3.61 14.05 -17.59
C TYR A 152 -2.62 14.60 -16.54
N TYR A 153 -1.38 14.10 -16.48
CA TYR A 153 -0.38 14.50 -15.50
C TYR A 153 0.79 15.23 -16.16
N GLY A 154 1.32 16.24 -15.47
CA GLY A 154 2.51 16.97 -15.86
C GLY A 154 3.55 16.73 -14.79
N MET A 155 4.61 16.01 -15.10
CA MET A 155 5.70 15.81 -14.15
C MET A 155 6.44 17.15 -13.96
N GLN A 156 6.56 17.62 -12.72
CA GLN A 156 7.02 18.99 -12.43
C GLN A 156 8.43 19.08 -11.85
N SER A 157 8.93 18.02 -11.19
CA SER A 157 10.25 18.06 -10.58
C SER A 157 10.76 16.65 -10.31
N MET A 158 12.07 16.48 -10.48
CA MET A 158 12.80 15.30 -10.05
C MET A 158 13.86 15.73 -9.06
N GLY A 159 13.97 15.00 -7.95
CA GLY A 159 15.09 15.16 -7.02
C GLY A 159 16.39 14.63 -7.64
N GLU A 160 17.53 15.08 -7.11
CA GLU A 160 18.81 14.43 -7.42
C GLU A 160 18.80 12.99 -6.92
N SER A 161 19.54 12.10 -7.61
CA SER A 161 19.76 10.74 -7.11
C SER A 161 20.51 10.78 -5.78
N ARG A 162 19.99 10.09 -4.77
CA ARG A 162 20.59 9.99 -3.45
C ARG A 162 20.91 8.53 -3.13
N ARG A 163 22.13 8.29 -2.68
CA ARG A 163 22.59 6.96 -2.25
C ARG A 163 22.53 6.81 -0.73
N GLY A 164 22.15 5.64 -0.26
CA GLY A 164 22.21 5.25 1.15
C GLY A 164 20.89 4.67 1.66
N TRP A 165 20.63 4.89 2.96
CA TRP A 165 19.44 4.40 3.64
C TRP A 165 18.30 5.42 3.57
N HIS A 166 17.17 5.02 3.00
CA HIS A 166 16.00 5.88 2.79
C HIS A 166 14.73 5.26 3.35
N SER A 167 13.93 6.02 4.09
CA SER A 167 12.59 5.58 4.51
C SER A 167 11.63 5.67 3.32
N LEU A 168 10.84 4.62 3.11
CA LEU A 168 9.86 4.56 2.02
C LEU A 168 8.47 4.90 2.52
N PHE A 169 7.84 5.91 1.92
CA PHE A 169 6.44 6.29 2.10
C PHE A 169 6.01 6.54 3.56
N GLY A 170 6.94 6.95 4.43
CA GLY A 170 6.68 7.14 5.86
C GLY A 170 6.36 5.83 6.61
N THR A 171 6.69 4.69 6.01
CA THR A 171 6.53 3.36 6.61
C THR A 171 7.83 2.95 7.32
N ARG A 172 7.83 1.74 7.91
CA ARG A 172 9.04 1.13 8.49
C ARG A 172 9.94 0.47 7.44
N HIS A 173 9.57 0.53 6.15
CA HIS A 173 10.43 0.04 5.08
C HIS A 173 11.61 0.99 4.87
N LEU A 174 12.79 0.40 4.70
CA LEU A 174 14.03 1.09 4.44
C LEU A 174 14.64 0.57 3.14
N LEU A 175 14.95 1.45 2.21
CA LEU A 175 15.77 1.14 1.04
C LEU A 175 17.24 1.39 1.38
N ASP A 176 18.09 0.38 1.19
CA ASP A 176 19.55 0.56 1.07
C ASP A 176 19.93 0.54 -0.40
N GLY A 177 20.23 1.71 -0.97
CA GLY A 177 20.53 1.84 -2.39
C GLY A 177 20.43 3.25 -2.95
N ASP A 178 20.15 3.34 -4.25
CA ASP A 178 19.99 4.61 -4.96
C ASP A 178 18.50 4.91 -5.14
N ILE A 179 18.10 6.16 -4.89
CA ILE A 179 16.71 6.61 -5.02
C ILE A 179 16.62 7.95 -5.73
N VAL A 180 15.59 8.07 -6.57
CA VAL A 180 15.16 9.31 -7.20
C VAL A 180 13.69 9.52 -6.89
N GLU A 181 13.36 10.70 -6.34
CA GLU A 181 11.98 11.10 -6.10
C GLU A 181 11.39 11.67 -7.39
N VAL A 182 10.26 11.10 -7.82
CA VAL A 182 9.52 11.50 -9.00
C VAL A 182 8.20 12.13 -8.55
N VAL A 183 8.09 13.45 -8.73
CA VAL A 183 6.92 14.21 -8.28
C VAL A 183 5.97 14.42 -9.45
N GLU A 184 4.81 13.76 -9.37
CA GLU A 184 3.72 13.97 -10.32
C GLU A 184 2.76 15.05 -9.82
N SER A 185 2.43 15.96 -10.73
CA SER A 185 1.50 17.05 -10.49
C SER A 185 0.38 16.98 -11.51
N PRO A 186 -0.91 17.04 -11.12
CA PRO A 186 -2.00 17.13 -12.08
C PRO A 186 -1.81 18.38 -12.96
N ARG A 187 -1.92 18.25 -14.29
CA ARG A 187 -1.71 19.38 -15.23
C ARG A 187 -2.57 20.61 -14.92
N HIS A 188 -3.73 20.40 -14.29
CA HIS A 188 -4.73 21.43 -14.03
C HIS A 188 -4.73 21.97 -12.59
N ASP A 189 -3.95 21.41 -11.68
CA ASP A 189 -3.81 21.94 -10.32
C ASP A 189 -2.42 21.66 -9.74
N PRO A 190 -1.42 22.52 -10.04
CA PRO A 190 -0.06 22.35 -9.55
C PRO A 190 0.09 22.55 -8.02
N ARG A 191 -0.98 22.95 -7.32
CA ARG A 191 -1.01 23.04 -5.85
C ARG A 191 -1.50 21.75 -5.20
N ASN A 192 -2.03 20.81 -5.99
CA ASN A 192 -2.49 19.51 -5.54
C ASN A 192 -1.47 18.43 -5.94
N THR A 193 -0.23 18.61 -5.51
CA THR A 193 0.85 17.65 -5.70
C THR A 193 0.52 16.38 -4.93
N ARG A 194 0.08 15.35 -5.64
CA ARG A 194 -0.18 14.04 -5.06
C ARG A 194 0.21 12.99 -6.07
N VAL A 195 1.43 12.50 -5.89
CA VAL A 195 1.91 11.11 -5.99
C VAL A 195 3.44 11.21 -6.07
N VAL A 196 4.11 10.77 -5.01
CA VAL A 196 5.57 10.61 -4.99
C VAL A 196 5.81 9.19 -5.47
N ARG A 197 6.16 9.01 -6.75
CA ARG A 197 6.73 7.73 -7.19
C ARG A 197 8.21 7.77 -6.84
N LEU A 198 8.76 6.62 -6.48
CA LEU A 198 10.20 6.50 -6.20
C LEU A 198 10.80 5.59 -7.24
N LEU A 199 11.82 6.05 -7.95
CA LEU A 199 12.61 5.19 -8.82
C LEU A 199 13.85 4.76 -8.03
N ALA A 200 14.06 3.46 -7.90
CA ALA A 200 15.03 2.91 -6.96
C ALA A 200 15.78 1.68 -7.48
N THR A 201 17.00 1.52 -6.99
CA THR A 201 17.79 0.26 -7.07
C THR A 201 18.34 -0.05 -5.68
N GLY A 202 18.66 -1.32 -5.39
CA GLY A 202 19.22 -1.73 -4.11
C GLY A 202 18.34 -2.75 -3.39
N THR A 203 18.25 -2.68 -2.06
CA THR A 203 17.46 -3.65 -1.27
C THR A 203 16.46 -2.97 -0.38
N ILE A 204 15.19 -3.38 -0.46
CA ILE A 204 14.15 -2.95 0.48
C ILE A 204 14.13 -3.91 1.66
N HIS A 205 14.36 -3.35 2.83
CA HIS A 205 14.27 -3.99 4.13
C HIS A 205 12.98 -3.58 4.83
N ALA A 206 12.33 -4.54 5.47
CA ALA A 206 11.28 -4.27 6.43
C ALA A 206 11.55 -5.11 7.69
N PRO A 207 11.16 -4.64 8.90
CA PRO A 207 11.34 -5.43 10.12
C PRO A 207 10.69 -6.81 10.07
N ASP A 208 9.68 -6.95 9.22
CA ASP A 208 8.71 -8.02 9.23
C ASP A 208 8.64 -8.78 7.88
N HIS A 209 9.55 -8.50 6.92
CA HIS A 209 9.57 -9.16 5.61
C HIS A 209 10.98 -9.58 5.20
N ALA A 210 11.09 -10.63 4.38
CA ALA A 210 12.34 -11.00 3.71
C ALA A 210 12.80 -9.86 2.79
N PRO A 211 14.10 -9.53 2.73
CA PRO A 211 14.57 -8.42 1.91
C PRO A 211 14.18 -8.55 0.44
N LEU A 212 13.69 -7.47 -0.16
CA LEU A 212 13.32 -7.40 -1.56
C LEU A 212 14.46 -6.74 -2.34
N VAL A 213 15.20 -7.53 -3.11
CA VAL A 213 16.35 -7.05 -3.90
C VAL A 213 15.88 -6.51 -5.24
N LEU A 214 16.27 -5.28 -5.58
CA LEU A 214 15.98 -4.55 -6.82
C LEU A 214 17.27 -4.47 -7.65
N ASP A 215 17.56 -5.52 -8.42
CA ASP A 215 18.80 -5.65 -9.20
C ASP A 215 18.85 -4.71 -10.43
N THR A 216 17.72 -4.11 -10.77
CA THR A 216 17.53 -3.13 -11.85
C THR A 216 16.70 -1.96 -11.33
N PRO A 217 16.60 -0.83 -12.05
CA PRO A 217 15.71 0.26 -11.65
C PRO A 217 14.26 -0.22 -11.55
N HIS A 218 13.63 0.03 -10.41
CA HIS A 218 12.22 -0.25 -10.19
C HIS A 218 11.48 1.03 -9.82
N MET A 219 10.29 1.19 -10.38
CA MET A 219 9.31 2.12 -9.85
C MET A 219 8.64 1.51 -8.63
N LEU A 220 8.73 2.24 -7.52
CA LEU A 220 8.12 1.90 -6.26
C LEU A 220 6.90 2.76 -6.00
N ALA A 221 5.86 2.14 -5.45
CA ALA A 221 4.75 2.85 -4.87
C ALA A 221 4.05 2.07 -3.77
N GLN A 222 3.42 2.82 -2.89
CA GLN A 222 2.56 2.28 -1.87
C GLN A 222 1.16 1.99 -2.43
N ALA A 223 0.51 0.93 -1.93
CA ALA A 223 -0.86 0.55 -2.24
C ALA A 223 -1.81 1.76 -2.19
N VAL A 224 -2.71 1.85 -3.15
CA VAL A 224 -3.74 2.90 -3.15
C VAL A 224 -4.84 2.56 -2.16
N ASN A 225 -5.66 3.56 -1.84
CA ASN A 225 -6.79 3.42 -0.93
C ASN A 225 -6.42 3.08 0.51
N LEU A 226 -5.15 3.23 0.89
CA LEU A 226 -4.78 3.41 2.29
C LEU A 226 -5.46 4.68 2.80
N ALA A 227 -6.16 4.58 3.92
CA ALA A 227 -6.67 5.76 4.60
C ALA A 227 -5.45 6.52 5.14
N PRO A 228 -5.35 7.85 4.89
CA PRO A 228 -4.28 8.62 5.52
C PRO A 228 -4.40 8.43 7.03
N HIS A 229 -3.28 8.11 7.69
CA HIS A 229 -3.22 8.21 9.15
C HIS A 229 -3.52 9.67 9.49
N VAL A 230 -4.70 9.98 10.02
CA VAL A 230 -4.93 11.30 10.60
C VAL A 230 -5.80 11.20 11.84
N PRO A 231 -5.37 11.87 12.91
CA PRO A 231 -6.14 13.00 13.39
C PRO A 231 -5.55 14.30 12.85
N PRO A 232 -6.31 15.11 12.09
CA PRO A 232 -5.91 16.44 11.63
C PRO A 232 -5.72 17.45 12.76
N SER A 233 -5.82 17.05 14.02
CA SER A 233 -5.60 17.91 15.18
C SER A 233 -4.12 18.22 15.45
N LEU A 234 -3.21 17.89 14.53
CA LEU A 234 -1.77 18.14 14.61
C LEU A 234 -1.18 18.70 13.30
N ILE A 235 -2.02 19.18 12.38
CA ILE A 235 -1.58 19.99 11.24
C ILE A 235 -2.43 21.28 11.31
N ASP A 236 -1.89 22.22 12.06
CA ASP A 236 -2.37 23.58 12.42
C ASP A 236 -3.66 23.69 13.24
#